data_AF-A0A165D6R7-F1
#
_entry.id   AF-A0A165D6R7-F1
#
_cell.length_a   1.000
_cell.length_b   1.000
_cell.length_c   1.000
_cell.angle_alpha   90.00
_cell.angle_beta   90.00
_cell.angle_gamma   90.00
#
_symmetry.space_group_name_H-M   'P 1'
#
loop_
_entity.id
_entity.type
_entity.pdbx_description
1 polymer ?
#
loop_
_entity_poly.entity_id
_entity_poly.type
_entity_poly.pdbx_seq_one_letter_code
_entity_poly.pdbx_strand_id
1 'polypeptide(L)' 'LNAHHFPAWASLTRDYFGIMMTSVSSERAFSSAEITITKHRNHLKGDIVEAFQVLKCAYRKDL' A
#
# COMPACT_ATOMS: atom_id res chain seq x y z
N LEU A 1 -10.41 3.31 -22.65
CA LEU A 1 -11.36 3.64 -23.73
C LEU A 1 -12.46 4.62 -23.30
N ASN A 2 -13.18 4.39 -22.18
CA ASN A 2 -14.31 5.27 -21.76
C ASN A 2 -13.91 6.66 -21.24
N ALA A 3 -12.63 6.89 -20.93
CA ALA A 3 -12.15 8.15 -20.33
C ALA A 3 -12.32 9.37 -21.26
N HIS A 4 -12.24 9.17 -22.58
CA HIS A 4 -12.45 10.26 -23.54
C HIS A 4 -13.93 10.65 -23.68
N HIS A 5 -14.85 9.71 -23.45
CA HIS A 5 -16.29 9.96 -23.61
C HIS A 5 -16.89 10.54 -22.33
N PHE A 6 -16.31 10.23 -21.17
CA PHE A 6 -16.80 10.69 -19.87
C PHE A 6 -15.64 11.17 -18.99
N PRO A 7 -15.02 12.31 -19.31
CA PRO A 7 -13.81 12.77 -18.62
C PRO A 7 -14.03 13.02 -17.12
N ALA A 8 -15.16 13.63 -16.74
CA ALA A 8 -15.51 13.89 -15.34
C ALA A 8 -15.82 12.61 -14.54
N TRP A 9 -16.48 11.64 -15.16
CA TRP A 9 -16.74 10.35 -14.50
C TRP A 9 -15.47 9.52 -14.40
N ALA A 10 -14.58 9.59 -15.40
CA ALA A 10 -13.32 8.90 -15.37
C ALA A 10 -12.37 9.44 -14.29
N SER A 11 -12.31 10.76 -14.08
CA SER A 11 -11.56 11.35 -12.97
C SER A 11 -12.15 10.94 -11.62
N LEU A 12 -13.47 11.06 -11.45
CA LEU A 12 -14.15 10.69 -10.20
C LEU A 12 -13.96 9.20 -9.86
N THR A 13 -14.08 8.34 -10.86
CA THR A 13 -13.91 6.89 -10.72
C THR A 13 -12.48 6.52 -10.34
N ARG A 14 -11.48 7.22 -10.91
CA ARG A 14 -10.07 6.99 -10.61
C ARG A 14 -9.68 7.47 -9.22
N ASP A 15 -10.22 8.61 -8.80
CA ASP A 15 -9.98 9.15 -7.48
C ASP A 15 -10.71 8.32 -6.41
N TYR A 16 -11.98 7.96 -6.66
CA TYR A 16 -12.80 7.23 -5.70
C TYR A 16 -12.45 5.75 -5.58
N PHE A 17 -12.19 5.04 -6.68
CA PHE A 17 -11.75 3.64 -6.61
C PHE A 17 -10.27 3.48 -6.28
N GLY A 18 -9.45 4.52 -6.48
CA GLY A 18 -8.07 4.55 -6.00
C GLY A 18 -7.97 4.71 -4.48
N ILE A 19 -8.98 5.34 -3.86
CA ILE A 19 -9.14 5.36 -2.40
C ILE A 19 -9.54 3.97 -1.96
N MET A 20 -8.59 3.30 -1.33
CA MET A 20 -8.76 1.95 -0.78
C MET A 20 -9.95 1.92 0.18
N MET A 21 -11.02 1.23 -0.22
CA MET A 21 -12.29 1.20 0.53
C MET A 21 -12.22 0.40 1.85
N THR A 22 -11.09 -0.27 2.14
CA THR A 22 -10.93 -1.13 3.32
C THR A 22 -9.54 -0.94 3.96
N SER A 23 -9.47 -0.91 5.30
CA SER A 23 -8.20 -0.88 6.04
C SER A 23 -7.37 -2.17 5.88
N VAL A 24 -7.99 -3.24 5.40
CA VAL A 24 -7.46 -4.62 5.34
C VAL A 24 -6.14 -4.73 4.57
N SER A 25 -5.93 -3.93 3.51
CA SER A 25 -4.66 -3.98 2.77
C SER A 25 -3.51 -3.35 3.55
N SER A 26 -3.78 -2.32 4.35
CA SER A 26 -2.76 -1.77 5.28
C SER A 26 -2.54 -2.72 6.45
N GLU A 27 -3.58 -3.33 7.01
CA GLU A 27 -3.49 -4.31 8.09
C GLU A 27 -2.64 -5.54 7.69
N ARG A 28 -2.85 -6.11 6.49
CA ARG A 28 -2.00 -7.20 5.98
C ARG A 28 -0.54 -6.79 5.88
N ALA A 29 -0.26 -5.53 5.47
CA ALA A 29 1.09 -5.00 5.43
C ALA A 29 1.68 -4.89 6.85
N PHE A 30 0.91 -4.37 7.81
CA PHE A 30 1.33 -4.24 9.21
C PHE A 30 1.55 -5.59 9.89
N SER A 31 0.65 -6.57 9.76
CA SER A 31 0.84 -7.92 10.32
C SER A 31 2.06 -8.64 9.74
N SER A 32 2.41 -8.38 8.47
CA SER A 32 3.63 -8.95 7.89
C SER A 32 4.92 -8.28 8.41
N ALA A 33 4.86 -6.98 8.68
CA ALA A 33 5.96 -6.21 9.27
C ALA A 33 6.07 -6.46 10.77
N GLU A 34 4.99 -6.88 11.43
CA GLU A 34 4.92 -7.17 12.87
C GLU A 34 5.94 -8.22 13.30
N ILE A 35 6.26 -9.21 12.47
CA ILE A 35 7.32 -10.21 12.72
C ILE A 35 8.72 -9.56 12.84
N THR A 36 8.90 -8.38 12.22
CA THR A 36 10.14 -7.60 12.26
C THR A 36 10.11 -6.52 13.36
N ILE A 37 8.91 -6.14 13.82
CA ILE A 37 8.68 -5.11 14.85
C ILE A 37 8.58 -5.73 16.26
N THR A 38 8.01 -6.92 16.40
CA THR A 38 7.90 -7.59 17.71
C THR A 38 9.19 -8.32 18.08
N LYS A 39 9.45 -8.41 19.40
CA LYS A 39 10.71 -8.77 20.07
C LYS A 39 11.19 -10.20 19.78
N HIS A 40 11.60 -10.45 18.55
CA HIS A 40 12.55 -11.50 18.20
C HIS A 40 13.89 -10.86 17.82
N ARG A 41 14.97 -11.64 17.81
CA ARG A 41 16.38 -11.18 17.80
C ARG A 41 16.80 -10.25 16.63
N ASN A 42 15.87 -9.81 15.78
CA ASN A 42 16.04 -8.99 14.58
C ASN A 42 15.17 -7.70 14.58
N HIS A 43 14.89 -7.11 15.75
CA HIS A 43 14.10 -5.87 15.84
C HIS A 43 14.77 -4.72 15.08
N LEU A 44 14.12 -4.23 14.01
CA LEU A 44 14.56 -3.06 13.26
C LEU A 44 13.84 -1.82 13.78
N LYS A 45 14.52 -0.67 13.74
CA LYS A 45 13.91 0.63 14.08
C LYS A 45 12.71 0.88 13.16
N GLY A 46 11.64 1.47 13.71
CA GLY A 46 10.40 1.75 12.96
C GLY A 46 10.64 2.42 11.60
N ASP A 47 11.50 3.43 11.56
CA ASP A 47 11.88 4.13 10.32
C ASP A 47 12.45 3.18 9.23
N ILE A 48 13.23 2.17 9.64
CA ILE A 48 13.82 1.18 8.72
C ILE A 48 12.74 0.22 8.21
N VAL A 49 11.82 -0.18 9.08
CA VAL A 49 10.70 -1.07 8.71
C VAL A 49 9.76 -0.37 7.72
N GLU A 50 9.49 0.92 7.93
CA GLU A 50 8.67 1.74 7.04
C GLU A 50 9.31 1.85 5.65
N ALA A 51 10.59 2.24 5.59
CA ALA A 51 11.34 2.32 4.33
C ALA A 51 11.37 0.97 3.59
N PHE A 52 11.54 -0.14 4.32
CA PHE A 52 11.56 -1.48 3.75
C PHE A 52 10.19 -1.90 3.21
N GLN A 53 9.09 -1.58 3.89
CA GLN A 53 7.76 -1.90 3.43
C GLN A 53 7.34 -1.06 2.22
N VAL A 54 7.76 0.21 2.15
CA VAL A 54 7.62 1.06 0.97
C VAL A 54 8.38 0.48 -0.22
N LEU A 55 9.64 0.07 -0.02
CA LEU A 55 10.47 -0.56 -1.06
C LEU A 55 9.82 -1.85 -1.58
N LYS A 56 9.34 -2.71 -0.68
CA LYS A 56 8.64 -3.96 -1.03
C LYS A 56 7.34 -3.70 -1.80
N CYS A 57 6.61 -2.65 -1.45
CA CYS A 57 5.39 -2.24 -2.16
C CYS A 57 5.71 -1.73 -3.57
N ALA A 58 6.75 -0.91 -3.72
CA ALA A 58 7.22 -0.42 -5.01
C ALA A 58 7.61 -1.58 -5.95
N TYR A 59 8.45 -2.51 -5.48
CA TYR A 59 8.83 -3.69 -6.25
C TYR A 59 7.65 -4.59 -6.67
N ARG A 60 6.55 -4.61 -5.92
CA ARG A 60 5.35 -5.38 -6.26
C ARG A 60 4.41 -4.69 -7.25
N LYS A 61 4.54 -3.38 -7.45
CA LYS A 61 3.70 -2.59 -8.37
C LYS A 61 4.29 -2.48 -9.79
N ASP A 62 5.57 -2.82 -9.96
CA ASP A 62 6.30 -2.79 -11.25
C ASP A 62 6.23 -4.14 -12.05
N LEU A 63 5.35 -5.07 -11.65
CA LEU A 63 4.99 -6.31 -12.37
C LEU A 63 3.49 -6.36 -12.60
#